data_AF-A0A7W9W5E8-F1
#
_entry.id   AF-A0A7W9W5E8-F1
#
_cell.length_a   1.000
_cell.length_b   1.000
_cell.length_c   1.000
_cell.angle_alpha   90.00
_cell.angle_beta   90.00
_cell.angle_gamma   90.00
#
_symmetry.space_group_name_H-M   'P 1'
#
loop_
_entity.id
_entity.type
_entity.pdbx_description
1 polymer ?
#
loop_
_entity_poly.entity_id
_entity_poly.type
_entity_poly.pdbx_seq_one_letter_code
_entity_poly.pdbx_strand_id
1 'polypeptide(L)'
;MARLKRRYTTVSGTDDWIVSVSYDEGALARSHWFEAQVSAVNEATGAAFKLPKELATYRVGETEHPFRDYVRMDWAGDTEAAIAHLVNTLYRRIYAYIERGH
;
A
#
# COMPACT_ATOMS: atom_id res chain seq x y z
N MET A 1 -9.78 8.01 8.09
CA MET A 1 -9.33 7.24 6.91
C MET A 1 -8.51 8.14 6.00
N ALA A 2 -7.25 7.79 5.82
CA ALA A 2 -6.34 8.49 4.93
C ALA A 2 -6.36 7.84 3.54
N ARG A 3 -6.21 8.64 2.50
CA ARG A 3 -6.11 8.17 1.11
C ARG A 3 -4.93 8.84 0.42
N LEU A 4 -4.03 8.02 -0.08
CA LEU A 4 -2.86 8.43 -0.85
C LEU A 4 -3.01 8.00 -2.30
N LYS A 5 -2.48 8.79 -3.22
CA LYS A 5 -2.44 8.47 -4.65
C LYS A 5 -1.03 8.70 -5.17
N ARG A 6 -0.55 7.80 -6.03
CA ARG A 6 0.68 7.99 -6.80
C ARG A 6 0.48 7.60 -8.24
N ARG A 7 0.98 8.45 -9.12
CA ARG A 7 1.14 8.13 -10.54
C ARG A 7 2.35 7.23 -10.71
N TYR A 8 2.20 6.21 -11.54
CA TYR A 8 3.25 5.28 -11.91
C TYR A 8 3.28 5.14 -13.43
N THR A 9 4.42 5.47 -14.03
CA THR A 9 4.67 5.23 -15.45
C THR A 9 5.43 3.92 -15.57
N THR A 10 4.91 3.02 -16.41
CA THR A 10 5.54 1.72 -16.66
C THR A 10 6.95 1.87 -17.25
N VAL A 11 7.81 0.87 -17.09
CA VAL A 11 9.20 0.91 -17.63
C VAL A 11 9.19 0.99 -19.16
N SER A 12 8.19 0.41 -19.82
CA SER A 12 7.98 0.54 -21.26
C SER A 12 7.56 1.96 -21.69
N GLY A 13 7.18 2.82 -20.74
CA GLY A 13 6.69 4.17 -21.00
C GLY A 13 5.35 4.22 -21.74
N THR A 14 4.65 3.08 -21.83
CA THR A 14 3.44 2.95 -22.66
C THR A 14 2.16 3.22 -21.86
N ASP A 15 2.14 2.78 -20.61
CA ASP A 15 0.99 2.92 -19.72
C ASP A 15 1.32 3.74 -18.47
N ASP A 16 0.43 4.67 -18.16
CA ASP A 16 0.40 5.40 -16.90
C ASP A 16 -0.72 4.87 -16.01
N TRP A 17 -0.41 4.61 -14.75
CA TRP A 17 -1.33 4.08 -13.75
C TRP A 17 -1.45 5.03 -12.57
N ILE A 18 -2.68 5.27 -12.11
CA ILE A 18 -2.96 5.93 -10.84
C ILE A 18 -3.22 4.86 -9.79
N VAL A 19 -2.25 4.66 -8.90
CA VAL A 19 -2.37 3.73 -7.78
C VAL A 19 -2.87 4.49 -6.55
N SER A 20 -4.02 4.08 -6.01
CA SER A 20 -4.63 4.61 -4.80
C SER A 20 -4.46 3.62 -3.64
N VAL A 21 -4.05 4.13 -2.49
CA VAL A 21 -3.96 3.37 -1.23
C VAL A 21 -4.84 4.08 -0.19
N SER A 22 -5.74 3.35 0.45
CA SER A 22 -6.61 3.87 1.52
C SER A 22 -6.41 3.05 2.79
N TYR A 23 -6.17 3.70 3.93
CA TYR A 23 -5.96 3.04 5.21
C TYR A 23 -6.61 3.81 6.37
N ASP A 24 -6.87 3.12 7.48
CA ASP A 24 -7.46 3.73 8.67
C ASP A 24 -6.42 3.98 9.77
N GLU A 25 -6.00 5.24 9.90
CA GLU A 25 -5.11 5.71 10.96
C GLU A 25 -5.67 5.48 12.37
N GLY A 26 -7.00 5.57 12.53
CA GLY A 26 -7.64 5.32 13.82
C GLY A 26 -7.67 3.83 14.19
N ALA A 27 -7.65 2.94 13.20
CA ALA A 27 -7.52 1.51 13.41
C ALA A 27 -6.07 1.16 13.80
N LEU A 28 -5.09 1.79 13.15
CA LEU A 28 -3.67 1.66 13.47
C LEU A 28 -3.35 2.05 14.92
N ALA A 29 -3.90 3.18 15.38
CA ALA A 29 -3.71 3.69 16.73
C ALA A 29 -4.36 2.80 17.82
N ARG A 30 -5.48 2.14 17.50
CA ARG A 30 -6.28 1.39 18.49
C ARG A 30 -5.95 -0.10 18.58
N SER A 31 -5.72 -0.75 17.44
CA SER A 31 -5.53 -2.20 17.40
C SER A 31 -4.15 -2.61 16.92
N HIS A 32 -3.22 -1.65 16.75
CA HIS A 32 -1.85 -1.89 16.29
C HIS A 32 -1.82 -2.79 15.06
N TRP A 33 -2.65 -2.46 14.07
CA TRP A 33 -2.77 -3.19 12.82
C TRP A 33 -2.86 -2.18 11.69
N PHE A 34 -2.05 -2.38 10.65
CA PHE A 34 -2.13 -1.58 9.44
C PHE A 34 -2.89 -2.37 8.39
N GLU A 35 -4.11 -1.93 8.05
CA GLU A 35 -4.86 -2.42 6.91
C GLU A 35 -4.96 -1.33 5.85
N ALA A 36 -4.52 -1.65 4.64
CA ALA A 36 -4.64 -0.79 3.47
C ALA A 36 -5.37 -1.50 2.34
N GLN A 37 -6.32 -0.76 1.75
CA GLN A 37 -7.03 -1.13 0.54
C GLN A 37 -6.39 -0.43 -0.65
N VAL A 38 -6.11 -1.19 -1.70
CA VAL A 38 -5.35 -0.74 -2.87
C VAL A 38 -6.20 -0.88 -4.12
N SER A 39 -6.15 0.15 -4.97
CA SER A 39 -6.66 0.08 -6.33
C SER A 39 -5.68 0.73 -7.31
N ALA A 40 -5.70 0.27 -8.55
CA ALA A 40 -4.93 0.86 -9.64
C ALA A 40 -5.85 1.05 -10.85
N VAL A 41 -5.74 2.21 -11.50
CA VAL A 41 -6.51 2.53 -12.71
C VAL A 41 -5.56 3.09 -13.77
N ASN A 42 -5.73 2.68 -15.03
CA ASN A 42 -4.98 3.24 -16.14
C ASN A 42 -5.45 4.70 -16.34
N GLU A 43 -4.51 5.63 -16.41
CA GLU A 43 -4.81 7.06 -16.45
C GLU A 43 -5.50 7.47 -17.76
N ALA A 44 -5.08 6.89 -18.89
CA ALA A 44 -5.61 7.25 -20.21
C ALA A 44 -6.98 6.62 -20.47
N THR A 45 -7.17 5.36 -20.09
CA THR A 45 -8.39 4.60 -20.41
C THR A 45 -9.40 4.53 -19.27
N GLY A 46 -8.99 4.86 -18.04
CA GLY A 46 -9.80 4.67 -16.83
C GLY A 46 -9.99 3.20 -16.45
N ALA A 47 -9.36 2.26 -17.15
CA ALA A 47 -9.51 0.82 -16.90
C ALA A 47 -8.95 0.45 -15.52
N ALA A 48 -9.77 -0.20 -14.69
CA ALA A 48 -9.35 -0.70 -13.40
C ALA A 48 -8.47 -1.95 -13.57
N PHE A 49 -7.30 -1.93 -12.93
CA PHE A 49 -6.42 -3.08 -12.89
C PHE A 49 -6.91 -4.09 -11.86
N LYS A 50 -7.00 -5.36 -12.25
CA LYS A 50 -7.47 -6.43 -11.35
C LYS A 50 -6.32 -6.94 -10.50
N LEU A 51 -6.06 -6.27 -9.37
CA LEU A 51 -5.08 -6.74 -8.40
C LEU A 51 -5.55 -8.06 -7.75
N PRO A 52 -4.64 -9.02 -7.51
CA PRO A 52 -4.94 -10.19 -6.70
C PRO A 52 -5.25 -9.75 -5.27
N LYS A 53 -6.04 -10.56 -4.54
CA LYS A 53 -6.59 -10.18 -3.23
C LYS A 53 -5.50 -9.80 -2.22
N GLU A 54 -4.37 -10.48 -2.31
CA GLU A 54 -3.18 -10.31 -1.47
C GLU A 54 -2.47 -8.97 -1.71
N LEU A 55 -2.64 -8.36 -2.89
CA LEU A 55 -2.13 -7.02 -3.21
C LEU A 55 -3.20 -5.94 -3.10
N ALA A 56 -4.47 -6.28 -3.32
CA ALA A 56 -5.61 -5.40 -3.15
C ALA A 56 -5.87 -5.07 -1.66
N THR A 57 -5.56 -5.99 -0.76
CA THR A 57 -5.66 -5.79 0.68
C THR A 57 -4.33 -6.15 1.34
N TYR A 58 -3.63 -5.14 1.86
CA TYR A 58 -2.39 -5.32 2.59
C TYR A 58 -2.62 -5.17 4.09
N ARG A 59 -2.19 -6.18 4.84
CA ARG A 59 -2.37 -6.26 6.30
C ARG A 59 -1.04 -6.57 6.95
N VAL A 60 -0.68 -5.83 8.00
CA VAL A 60 0.49 -6.09 8.84
C VAL A 60 0.10 -5.90 10.30
N GLY A 61 0.50 -6.85 11.16
CA GLY A 61 0.22 -6.83 12.59
C GLY A 61 -0.73 -7.92 13.08
N GLU A 62 -0.64 -9.12 12.52
CA GLU A 62 -1.47 -10.27 12.92
C GLU A 62 -1.30 -10.64 14.39
N THR A 63 -2.25 -11.35 14.98
CA THR A 63 -2.22 -11.76 16.40
C THR A 63 -0.98 -12.60 16.73
N GLU A 64 -0.47 -13.37 15.76
CA GLU A 64 0.76 -14.17 15.86
C GLU A 64 2.04 -13.34 15.66
N HIS A 65 1.91 -12.17 15.05
CA HIS A 65 3.00 -11.26 14.67
C HIS A 65 2.58 -9.81 14.89
N PRO A 66 2.45 -9.37 16.15
CA PRO A 66 1.92 -8.06 16.46
C PRO A 66 2.81 -6.98 15.81
N PHE A 67 2.15 -5.98 15.21
CA PHE A 67 2.81 -4.83 14.59
C PHE A 67 3.81 -4.17 15.55
N ARG A 68 3.53 -4.25 16.85
CA ARG A 68 4.39 -3.77 17.92
C ARG A 68 5.81 -4.34 17.90
N ASP A 69 6.05 -5.54 17.36
CA ASP A 69 7.38 -6.16 17.34
C ASP A 69 8.20 -5.77 16.10
N TYR A 70 7.56 -5.68 14.92
CA TYR A 70 8.20 -5.16 13.71
C TYR A 70 8.45 -3.66 13.78
N VAL A 71 7.59 -2.94 14.51
CA VAL A 71 7.64 -1.48 14.64
C VAL A 71 8.13 -1.08 16.03
N ARG A 72 8.62 -2.01 16.88
CA ARG A 72 9.18 -1.64 18.20
C ARG A 72 10.38 -0.70 18.11
N MET A 73 11.09 -0.73 16.98
CA MET A 73 12.18 0.19 16.66
C MET A 73 11.68 1.53 16.08
N ASP A 74 10.57 1.56 15.34
CA ASP A 74 10.07 2.77 14.66
C ASP A 74 8.93 3.49 15.40
N TRP A 75 8.02 2.78 16.08
CA TRP A 75 6.80 3.33 16.71
C TRP A 75 7.10 4.09 18.00
N ALA A 76 8.23 3.77 18.65
CA ALA A 76 8.70 4.51 19.81
C ALA A 76 9.42 5.83 19.42
N GLY A 77 9.68 6.07 18.13
CA GLY A 77 10.44 7.23 17.63
C GLY A 77 9.71 8.08 16.59
N ASP A 78 8.99 7.47 15.63
CA ASP A 78 8.31 8.16 14.52
C ASP A 78 7.25 7.29 13.80
N THR A 79 5.99 7.43 14.20
CA THR A 79 4.82 6.77 13.58
C THR A 79 4.65 7.13 12.09
N GLU A 80 4.99 8.36 11.70
CA GLU A 80 4.83 8.84 10.33
C GLU A 80 5.83 8.12 9.41
N ALA A 81 7.07 7.95 9.87
CA ALA A 81 8.09 7.20 9.15
C ALA A 81 7.70 5.73 8.94
N ALA A 82 7.11 5.08 9.95
CA ALA A 82 6.65 3.69 9.84
C ALA A 82 5.53 3.54 8.80
N ILE A 83 4.54 4.43 8.81
CA ILE A 83 3.44 4.44 7.82
C ILE A 83 4.02 4.68 6.41
N ALA A 84 4.92 5.66 6.27
CA ALA A 84 5.57 5.96 5.01
C ALA A 84 6.34 4.75 4.46
N HIS A 85 7.05 4.01 5.31
CA HIS A 85 7.76 2.79 4.91
C HIS A 85 6.82 1.70 4.39
N LEU A 86 5.70 1.45 5.07
CA LEU A 86 4.70 0.46 4.68
C LEU A 86 4.03 0.83 3.35
N VAL A 87 3.62 2.09 3.22
CA VAL A 87 3.02 2.63 2.01
C VAL A 87 4.01 2.55 0.84
N ASN A 88 5.28 2.87 1.05
CA ASN A 88 6.30 2.76 0.01
C ASN A 88 6.52 1.30 -0.42
N THR A 89 6.52 0.36 0.53
CA THR A 89 6.63 -1.07 0.26
C THR A 89 5.44 -1.58 -0.57
N LEU A 90 4.23 -1.14 -0.23
CA LEU A 90 3.01 -1.41 -0.98
C LEU A 90 3.15 -0.97 -2.44
N TYR A 91 3.48 0.31 -2.67
CA TYR A 91 3.65 0.85 -4.00
C TYR A 91 4.67 0.04 -4.82
N ARG A 92 5.84 -0.29 -4.24
CA ARG A 92 6.85 -1.10 -4.93
C ARG A 92 6.32 -2.48 -5.36
N ARG A 93 5.55 -3.15 -4.51
CA ARG A 93 4.97 -4.46 -4.84
C ARG A 93 3.95 -4.36 -5.97
N ILE A 94 3.11 -3.33 -5.95
CA ILE A 94 2.09 -3.09 -6.98
C ILE A 94 2.76 -2.78 -8.32
N TYR A 95 3.75 -1.90 -8.33
CA TYR A 95 4.50 -1.55 -9.54
C TYR A 95 5.17 -2.78 -10.14
N ALA A 96 5.88 -3.56 -9.33
CA ALA A 96 6.50 -4.80 -9.78
C ALA A 96 5.48 -5.83 -10.34
N TYR A 97 4.23 -5.82 -9.84
CA TYR A 97 3.18 -6.68 -10.37
C TYR A 97 2.63 -6.16 -11.70
N ILE A 98 2.39 -4.85 -11.82
CA ILE A 98 1.96 -4.21 -13.08
C ILE A 98 3.02 -4.44 -14.18
N GLU A 99 4.31 -4.29 -13.85
CA GLU A 99 5.41 -4.52 -14.79
C GLU A 99 5.49 -5.95 -15.33
N ARG A 100 4.97 -6.93 -14.58
CA ARG A 100 4.93 -8.33 -15.04
C ARG A 100 3.80 -8.61 -16.03
N GLY A 101 2.94 -7.63 -16.33
CA GLY A 101 1.87 -7.74 -17.32
C GLY A 101 0.70 -8.65 -16.92
N HIS A 102 0.45 -8.76 -15.61
CA HIS A 102 -0.67 -9.54 -15.08
C HIS A 102 -2.02 -8.81 -15.14
#